data_AF-A0A9D5M8N7-F1
#
_entry.id   AF-A0A9D5M8N7-F1
#
_cell.length_a   1.000
_cell.length_b   1.000
_cell.length_c   1.000
_cell.angle_alpha   90.00
_cell.angle_beta   90.00
_cell.angle_gamma   90.00
#
_symmetry.space_group_name_H-M   'P 1'
#
loop_
_entity.id
_entity.type
_entity.pdbx_description
1 polymer ?
#
loop_
_entity_poly.entity_id
_entity_poly.type
_entity_poly.pdbx_seq_one_letter_code
_entity_poly.pdbx_strand_id
1 'polypeptide(L)'
;MTKNRNTLRSAMDRRLSFLDDVPSCRAAVLHWIAQEEKPVMKKKISAGFVFAMVLVLVTAAALGATLLLSPGASASLTADRALEKEYGITAEMQSFFHRGEEVMADGTVKVTYTGNAEMEYVLGTYTAVVKDGKAEISWSHAGEDTSGGYESEAWGPEQLKQMIKDSQDERTQMAYLNKAAEIAKRHGITQDNESSEPDPDWQEKIEARKTAALNARRISEEEMIRTGRDFIISNYGLDEEQIQRLELYTNFDRNAYGADGTEGSENSWYDMIGGRPCFKVEYLLGQSGTDGTGRGEKDGYYVVYINVETGEIETYEYNSGLSGLG
;
A
#
# COMPACT_ATOMS: atom_id res chain seq x y z
N MET A 1 -47.60 2.57 -12.16
CA MET A 1 -46.20 2.12 -11.99
C MET A 1 -45.53 2.00 -13.35
N THR A 2 -44.84 3.05 -13.82
CA THR A 2 -43.99 3.01 -15.05
C THR A 2 -43.10 4.26 -15.08
N LYS A 3 -42.05 4.31 -14.25
CA LYS A 3 -41.09 5.43 -14.27
C LYS A 3 -39.62 5.05 -14.11
N ASN A 4 -39.27 3.76 -14.22
CA ASN A 4 -37.93 3.27 -13.87
C ASN A 4 -37.10 2.68 -15.04
N ARG A 5 -37.62 2.62 -16.28
CA ARG A 5 -36.85 2.09 -17.43
C ARG A 5 -36.02 3.13 -18.19
N ASN A 6 -36.30 4.43 -18.04
CA ASN A 6 -35.62 5.48 -18.81
C ASN A 6 -34.33 5.98 -18.14
N THR A 7 -34.20 5.88 -16.83
CA THR A 7 -33.02 6.33 -16.07
C THR A 7 -31.83 5.40 -16.27
N LEU A 8 -32.06 4.09 -16.31
CA LEU A 8 -31.01 3.08 -16.48
C LEU A 8 -30.44 3.08 -17.90
N ARG A 9 -31.30 3.32 -18.91
CA ARG A 9 -30.88 3.42 -20.30
C ARG A 9 -30.04 4.67 -20.55
N SER A 10 -30.45 5.84 -20.05
CA SER A 10 -29.64 7.06 -20.15
C SER A 10 -28.32 6.97 -19.38
N ALA A 11 -28.27 6.28 -18.24
CA ALA A 11 -27.03 6.06 -17.51
C ALA A 11 -26.07 5.11 -18.24
N MET A 12 -26.59 4.08 -18.90
CA MET A 12 -25.81 3.20 -19.76
C MET A 12 -25.33 3.91 -21.02
N ASP A 13 -26.18 4.64 -21.72
CA ASP A 13 -25.81 5.35 -22.96
C ASP A 13 -24.72 6.40 -22.68
N ARG A 14 -24.75 7.05 -21.51
CA ARG A 14 -23.71 7.99 -21.07
C ARG A 14 -22.41 7.30 -20.64
N ARG A 15 -22.49 6.08 -20.12
CA ARG A 15 -21.31 5.27 -19.74
C ARG A 15 -20.72 4.50 -20.91
N LEU A 16 -21.43 4.35 -22.01
CA LEU A 16 -20.97 3.63 -23.21
C LEU A 16 -20.64 4.56 -24.37
N SER A 17 -20.90 5.86 -24.26
CA SER A 17 -20.58 6.84 -25.32
C SER A 17 -19.07 6.95 -25.61
N PHE A 18 -18.21 6.56 -24.67
CA PHE A 18 -16.76 6.49 -24.91
C PHE A 18 -16.37 5.37 -25.90
N LEU A 19 -17.24 4.38 -26.12
CA LEU A 19 -17.01 3.29 -27.07
C LEU A 19 -17.29 3.70 -28.52
N ASP A 20 -17.98 4.82 -28.75
CA ASP A 20 -18.22 5.36 -30.10
C ASP A 20 -16.95 5.92 -30.74
N ASP A 21 -15.95 6.30 -29.92
CA ASP A 21 -14.68 6.89 -30.35
C ASP A 21 -13.56 5.86 -30.62
N VAL A 22 -13.87 4.56 -30.58
CA VAL A 22 -12.89 3.47 -30.81
C VAL A 22 -13.26 2.68 -32.08
N PRO A 23 -12.70 3.04 -33.26
CA PRO A 23 -13.08 2.44 -34.54
C PRO A 23 -12.88 0.92 -34.63
N SER A 24 -11.88 0.38 -33.93
CA SER A 24 -11.59 -1.06 -33.86
C SER A 24 -12.67 -1.84 -33.10
N CYS A 25 -13.22 -1.27 -32.03
CA CYS A 25 -14.32 -1.87 -31.27
C CYS A 25 -15.63 -1.86 -32.07
N ARG A 26 -15.91 -0.78 -32.81
CA ARG A 26 -17.11 -0.68 -33.66
C ARG A 26 -17.11 -1.71 -34.79
N ALA A 27 -15.97 -1.95 -35.44
CA ALA A 27 -15.85 -2.94 -36.51
C ALA A 27 -16.02 -4.37 -35.97
N ALA A 28 -15.45 -4.69 -34.81
CA ALA A 28 -15.60 -5.99 -34.17
C ALA A 28 -17.05 -6.27 -33.75
N VAL A 29 -17.74 -5.26 -33.20
CA VAL A 29 -19.15 -5.36 -32.78
C VAL A 29 -20.10 -5.44 -33.97
N LEU A 30 -19.89 -4.66 -35.04
CA LEU A 30 -20.72 -4.72 -36.25
C LEU A 30 -20.53 -6.03 -37.03
N HIS A 31 -19.31 -6.59 -37.05
CA HIS A 31 -19.05 -7.91 -37.62
C HIS A 31 -19.79 -9.01 -36.86
N TRP A 32 -19.89 -8.88 -35.53
CA TRP A 32 -20.66 -9.78 -34.67
C TRP A 32 -22.18 -9.65 -34.88
N ILE A 33 -22.69 -8.42 -35.02
CA ILE A 33 -24.11 -8.16 -35.29
C ILE A 33 -24.53 -8.64 -36.69
N ALA A 34 -23.62 -8.61 -37.66
CA ALA A 34 -23.90 -9.03 -39.03
C ALA A 34 -23.93 -10.56 -39.23
N GLN A 35 -23.41 -11.35 -38.28
CA GLN A 35 -23.22 -12.80 -38.43
C GLN A 35 -24.18 -13.73 -37.67
N GLU A 36 -25.32 -13.24 -37.18
CA GLU A 36 -26.34 -14.15 -36.63
C GLU A 36 -27.62 -14.18 -37.47
N GLU A 37 -27.69 -15.22 -38.31
CA GLU A 37 -28.96 -15.85 -38.67
C GLU A 37 -29.76 -16.14 -37.38
N LYS A 38 -30.99 -15.63 -37.32
CA LYS A 38 -31.90 -15.83 -36.18
C LYS A 38 -32.14 -17.31 -35.93
N PRO A 39 -32.10 -17.76 -34.66
CA PRO A 39 -33.38 -18.14 -34.07
C PRO A 39 -33.56 -17.78 -32.58
N VAL A 40 -34.70 -17.10 -32.33
CA VAL A 40 -35.65 -17.28 -31.22
C VAL A 40 -35.10 -17.27 -29.78
N MET A 41 -35.16 -16.08 -29.16
CA MET A 41 -35.06 -15.89 -27.71
C MET A 41 -36.06 -16.76 -26.93
N LYS A 42 -35.55 -17.59 -26.00
CA LYS A 42 -36.32 -18.07 -24.84
C LYS A 42 -35.59 -17.76 -23.54
N LYS A 43 -36.10 -16.71 -22.87
CA LYS A 43 -36.21 -16.47 -21.42
C LYS A 43 -34.99 -16.76 -20.49
N LYS A 44 -34.69 -15.71 -19.71
CA LYS A 44 -33.89 -15.64 -18.46
C LYS A 44 -32.38 -15.48 -18.66
N ILE A 45 -31.93 -14.24 -18.82
CA ILE A 45 -30.57 -13.87 -18.39
C ILE A 45 -30.55 -14.12 -16.87
N SER A 46 -29.94 -15.23 -16.49
CA SER A 46 -29.79 -15.65 -15.10
C SER A 46 -28.97 -14.59 -14.36
N ALA A 47 -29.35 -14.28 -13.11
CA ALA A 47 -28.57 -13.40 -12.24
C ALA A 47 -27.08 -13.82 -12.18
N GLY A 48 -26.76 -15.09 -12.42
CA GLY A 48 -25.40 -15.59 -12.53
C GLY A 48 -24.58 -15.03 -13.69
N PHE A 49 -25.19 -14.60 -14.80
CA PHE A 49 -24.45 -13.99 -15.92
C PHE A 49 -24.04 -12.54 -15.60
N VAL A 50 -24.90 -11.80 -14.90
CA VAL A 50 -24.57 -10.46 -14.38
C VAL A 50 -23.51 -10.57 -13.29
N PHE A 51 -23.63 -11.57 -12.39
CA PHE A 51 -22.62 -11.82 -11.36
C PHE A 51 -21.27 -12.23 -11.94
N ALA A 52 -21.25 -13.09 -12.97
CA ALA A 52 -20.03 -13.46 -13.68
C ALA A 52 -19.38 -12.27 -14.39
N MET A 53 -20.15 -11.35 -14.96
CA MET A 53 -19.61 -10.16 -15.61
C MET A 53 -19.06 -9.14 -14.61
N VAL A 54 -19.71 -8.99 -13.44
CA VAL A 54 -19.18 -8.21 -12.31
C VAL A 54 -17.90 -8.86 -11.78
N LEU A 55 -17.86 -10.19 -11.64
CA LEU A 55 -16.65 -10.91 -11.23
C LEU A 55 -15.50 -10.73 -12.24
N VAL A 56 -15.78 -10.80 -13.54
CA VAL A 56 -14.79 -10.57 -14.60
C VAL A 56 -14.26 -9.13 -14.57
N LEU A 57 -15.12 -8.14 -14.34
CA LEU A 57 -14.71 -6.73 -14.22
C LEU A 57 -13.91 -6.46 -12.92
N VAL A 58 -14.25 -7.10 -11.81
CA VAL A 58 -13.47 -7.03 -10.56
C VAL A 58 -12.11 -7.72 -10.72
N THR A 59 -12.02 -8.83 -11.47
CA THR A 59 -10.73 -9.46 -11.78
C THR A 59 -9.87 -8.65 -12.75
N ALA A 60 -10.47 -7.92 -13.69
CA ALA A 60 -9.73 -7.12 -14.67
C ALA A 60 -9.09 -5.85 -14.07
N ALA A 61 -9.73 -5.24 -13.07
CA ALA A 61 -9.16 -4.09 -12.35
C ALA A 61 -7.96 -4.50 -11.47
N ALA A 62 -8.04 -5.65 -10.79
CA ALA A 62 -6.95 -6.17 -9.97
C ALA A 62 -5.73 -6.65 -10.79
N LEU A 63 -5.95 -7.11 -12.04
CA LEU A 63 -4.88 -7.48 -12.97
C LEU A 63 -4.09 -6.26 -13.48
N GLY A 64 -4.73 -5.10 -13.66
CA GLY A 64 -4.08 -3.89 -14.17
C GLY A 64 -3.04 -3.30 -13.20
N ALA A 65 -3.33 -3.25 -11.90
CA ALA A 65 -2.42 -2.69 -10.89
C ALA A 65 -1.24 -3.63 -10.56
N THR A 66 -1.42 -4.95 -10.70
CA THR A 66 -0.34 -5.93 -10.47
C THR A 66 0.66 -6.03 -11.63
N LEU A 67 0.25 -5.65 -12.85
CA LEU A 67 1.13 -5.59 -14.03
C LEU A 67 2.19 -4.50 -13.95
N LEU A 68 1.99 -3.49 -13.10
CA LEU A 68 2.95 -2.41 -12.89
C LEU A 68 3.84 -2.65 -11.66
N LEU A 69 3.79 -3.80 -11.00
CA LEU A 69 4.69 -4.06 -9.87
C LEU A 69 6.06 -4.54 -10.35
N SER A 70 7.12 -3.91 -9.83
CA SER A 70 8.46 -4.48 -9.94
C SER A 70 8.52 -5.86 -9.25
N PRO A 71 9.52 -6.70 -9.56
CA PRO A 71 9.70 -7.97 -8.86
C PRO A 71 9.78 -7.85 -7.34
N GLY A 72 10.41 -6.77 -6.84
CA GLY A 72 10.50 -6.49 -5.39
C GLY A 72 9.13 -6.16 -4.81
N ALA A 73 8.41 -5.19 -5.39
CA ALA A 73 7.07 -4.83 -4.94
C ALA A 73 6.06 -5.99 -5.03
N SER A 74 6.17 -6.83 -6.07
CA SER A 74 5.35 -8.03 -6.21
C SER A 74 5.66 -9.06 -5.12
N ALA A 75 6.94 -9.22 -4.76
CA ALA A 75 7.34 -10.09 -3.67
C ALA A 75 6.84 -9.57 -2.32
N SER A 76 6.96 -8.28 -2.04
CA SER A 76 6.41 -7.66 -0.83
C SER A 76 4.91 -7.84 -0.72
N LEU A 77 4.16 -7.67 -1.82
CA LEU A 77 2.72 -7.94 -1.82
C LEU A 77 2.39 -9.40 -1.55
N THR A 78 3.22 -10.32 -2.05
CA THR A 78 3.07 -11.75 -1.79
C THR A 78 3.36 -12.08 -0.32
N ALA A 79 4.37 -11.44 0.25
CA ALA A 79 4.74 -11.57 1.66
C ALA A 79 3.66 -11.00 2.59
N ASP A 80 3.13 -9.80 2.31
CA ASP A 80 2.06 -9.15 3.09
C ASP A 80 0.84 -10.08 3.18
N ARG A 81 0.44 -10.68 2.05
CA ARG A 81 -0.69 -11.63 1.98
C ARG A 81 -0.41 -12.93 2.73
N ALA A 82 0.82 -13.42 2.71
CA ALA A 82 1.20 -14.63 3.45
C ALA A 82 1.21 -14.38 4.96
N LEU A 83 1.70 -13.22 5.39
CA LEU A 83 1.70 -12.79 6.79
C LEU A 83 0.27 -12.69 7.34
N GLU A 84 -0.64 -12.06 6.61
CA GLU A 84 -2.06 -11.99 6.98
C GLU A 84 -2.69 -13.40 7.01
N LYS A 85 -2.42 -14.23 6.00
CA LYS A 85 -3.04 -15.56 5.89
C LYS A 85 -2.57 -16.52 6.98
N GLU A 86 -1.28 -16.54 7.29
CA GLU A 86 -0.68 -17.53 8.21
C GLU A 86 -0.71 -17.07 9.67
N TYR A 87 -0.46 -15.78 9.91
CA TYR A 87 -0.38 -15.23 11.26
C TYR A 87 -1.55 -14.28 11.60
N GLY A 88 -2.40 -13.90 10.64
CA GLY A 88 -3.49 -12.95 10.91
C GLY A 88 -3.02 -11.51 11.11
N ILE A 89 -1.79 -11.18 10.69
CA ILE A 89 -1.22 -9.84 10.82
C ILE A 89 -1.67 -9.00 9.62
N THR A 90 -2.60 -8.09 9.89
CA THR A 90 -3.20 -7.21 8.87
C THR A 90 -2.26 -6.07 8.48
N ALA A 91 -2.56 -5.36 7.39
CA ALA A 91 -1.79 -4.18 6.96
C ALA A 91 -1.67 -3.11 8.05
N GLU A 92 -2.70 -2.93 8.88
CA GLU A 92 -2.67 -2.00 10.02
C GLU A 92 -1.69 -2.44 11.11
N MET A 93 -1.61 -3.75 11.38
CA MET A 93 -0.63 -4.31 12.32
C MET A 93 0.80 -4.27 11.77
N GLN A 94 0.96 -4.37 10.44
CA GLN A 94 2.27 -4.26 9.80
C GLN A 94 2.94 -2.90 10.03
N SER A 95 2.18 -1.84 10.37
CA SER A 95 2.74 -0.53 10.75
C SER A 95 3.58 -0.54 12.02
N PHE A 96 3.55 -1.60 12.83
CA PHE A 96 4.45 -1.81 13.97
C PHE A 96 5.78 -2.45 13.58
N PHE A 97 6.01 -2.70 12.30
CA PHE A 97 7.21 -3.33 11.77
C PHE A 97 7.89 -2.45 10.73
N HIS A 98 9.21 -2.56 10.64
CA HIS A 98 10.01 -2.08 9.54
C HIS A 98 10.12 -3.20 8.51
N ARG A 99 9.81 -2.90 7.24
CA ARG A 99 9.94 -3.86 6.14
C ARG A 99 11.29 -3.71 5.45
N GLY A 100 12.09 -4.77 5.47
CA GLY A 100 13.32 -4.90 4.70
C GLY A 100 13.18 -5.87 3.54
N GLU A 101 13.85 -5.60 2.42
CA GLU A 101 13.84 -6.43 1.21
C GLU A 101 15.27 -6.75 0.77
N GLU A 102 15.53 -8.03 0.49
CA GLU A 102 16.80 -8.50 -0.07
C GLU A 102 16.55 -9.40 -1.28
N VAL A 103 17.03 -8.98 -2.45
CA VAL A 103 16.94 -9.77 -3.69
C VAL A 103 18.16 -10.68 -3.79
N MET A 104 17.94 -11.99 -3.80
CA MET A 104 18.97 -13.00 -3.98
C MET A 104 19.32 -13.19 -5.45
N ALA A 105 20.52 -13.72 -5.72
CA ALA A 105 21.03 -13.90 -7.08
C ALA A 105 20.19 -14.84 -7.96
N ASP A 106 19.40 -15.74 -7.37
CA ASP A 106 18.53 -16.69 -8.08
C ASP A 106 17.11 -16.15 -8.35
N GLY A 107 16.87 -14.86 -8.07
CA GLY A 107 15.58 -14.20 -8.22
C GLY A 107 14.63 -14.40 -7.04
N THR A 108 15.04 -15.12 -6.00
CA THR A 108 14.30 -15.20 -4.74
C THR A 108 14.38 -13.85 -4.02
N VAL A 109 13.28 -13.40 -3.43
CA VAL A 109 13.26 -12.18 -2.62
C VAL A 109 12.97 -12.56 -1.17
N LYS A 110 13.84 -12.16 -0.25
CA LYS A 110 13.59 -12.25 1.19
C LYS A 110 13.00 -10.93 1.66
N VAL A 111 11.79 -11.00 2.20
CA VAL A 111 11.09 -9.88 2.82
C VAL A 111 11.07 -10.10 4.33
N THR A 112 11.49 -9.10 5.09
CA THR A 112 11.56 -9.15 6.56
C THR A 112 10.67 -8.09 7.16
N TYR A 113 9.96 -8.42 8.23
CA TYR A 113 9.17 -7.49 9.04
C TYR A 113 9.73 -7.55 10.45
N THR A 114 10.52 -6.56 10.81
CA THR A 114 11.19 -6.47 12.12
C THR A 114 10.45 -5.48 13.00
N GLY A 115 10.16 -5.83 14.25
CA GLY A 115 9.47 -4.92 15.18
C GLY A 115 10.16 -3.55 15.27
N ASN A 116 9.38 -2.48 15.27
CA ASN A 116 9.92 -1.12 15.33
C ASN A 116 10.55 -0.83 16.70
N ALA A 117 11.74 -0.23 16.67
CA ALA A 117 12.41 0.36 17.83
C ALA A 117 12.37 -0.56 19.07
N GLU A 118 11.78 -0.11 20.19
CA GLU A 118 11.78 -0.80 21.49
C GLU A 118 11.05 -2.15 21.45
N MET A 119 10.27 -2.40 20.39
CA MET A 119 9.47 -3.61 20.22
C MET A 119 10.15 -4.69 19.40
N GLU A 120 11.34 -4.43 18.84
CA GLU A 120 12.08 -5.40 18.02
C GLU A 120 12.19 -6.76 18.70
N TYR A 121 12.55 -6.78 20.00
CA TYR A 121 12.68 -8.02 20.74
C TYR A 121 11.35 -8.75 20.91
N VAL A 122 10.29 -8.09 21.37
CA VAL A 122 9.04 -8.77 21.72
C VAL A 122 8.21 -9.16 20.50
N LEU A 123 8.26 -8.36 19.43
CA LEU A 123 7.57 -8.67 18.17
C LEU A 123 8.41 -9.61 17.28
N GLY A 124 9.73 -9.63 17.49
CA GLY A 124 10.66 -10.41 16.70
C GLY A 124 10.68 -10.01 15.23
N THR A 125 11.09 -10.96 14.40
CA THR A 125 11.16 -10.80 12.94
C THR A 125 10.33 -11.87 12.25
N TYR A 126 9.39 -11.44 11.42
CA TYR A 126 8.79 -12.32 10.41
C TYR A 126 9.64 -12.28 9.15
N THR A 127 10.01 -13.45 8.63
CA THR A 127 10.79 -13.59 7.39
C THR A 127 9.98 -14.37 6.38
N ALA A 128 9.69 -13.75 5.25
CA ALA A 128 9.08 -14.37 4.08
C ALA A 128 10.13 -14.58 2.99
N VAL A 129 10.30 -15.83 2.56
CA VAL A 129 11.11 -16.18 1.39
C VAL A 129 10.17 -16.34 0.21
N VAL A 130 10.25 -15.41 -0.75
CA VAL A 130 9.35 -15.34 -1.89
C VAL A 130 10.02 -15.82 -3.16
N LYS A 131 9.44 -16.84 -3.77
CA LYS A 131 9.89 -17.44 -5.03
C LYS A 131 8.71 -17.88 -5.87
N ASP A 132 8.74 -17.59 -7.17
CA ASP A 132 7.69 -17.96 -8.13
C ASP A 132 6.27 -17.55 -7.68
N GLY A 133 6.15 -16.35 -7.08
CA GLY A 133 4.88 -15.82 -6.59
C GLY A 133 4.31 -16.54 -5.37
N LYS A 134 5.12 -17.32 -4.66
CA LYS A 134 4.78 -18.00 -3.41
C LYS A 134 5.71 -17.56 -2.30
N ALA A 135 5.17 -17.38 -1.11
CA ALA A 135 5.95 -17.08 0.08
C ALA A 135 5.92 -18.28 1.03
N GLU A 136 7.08 -18.60 1.60
CA GLU A 136 7.21 -19.40 2.81
C GLU A 136 7.58 -18.45 3.96
N ILE A 137 6.83 -18.47 5.05
CA ILE A 137 6.99 -17.48 6.13
C ILE A 137 7.29 -18.14 7.47
N SER A 138 8.21 -17.53 8.20
CA SER A 138 8.63 -17.97 9.53
C SER A 138 8.69 -16.77 10.49
N TRP A 139 8.51 -17.03 11.78
CA TRP A 139 8.62 -16.03 12.83
C TRP A 139 9.73 -16.41 13.82
N SER A 140 10.52 -15.44 14.28
CA SER A 140 11.62 -15.69 15.21
C SER A 140 11.18 -16.28 16.56
N HIS A 141 9.96 -15.97 17.01
CA HIS A 141 9.37 -16.54 18.22
C HIS A 141 8.39 -17.68 17.95
N ALA A 142 8.50 -18.35 16.80
CA ALA A 142 7.62 -19.47 16.47
C ALA A 142 7.69 -20.55 17.56
N GLY A 143 6.53 -20.86 18.15
CA GLY A 143 6.39 -21.86 19.21
C GLY A 143 6.50 -21.31 20.64
N GLU A 144 6.75 -20.01 20.82
CA GLU A 144 6.70 -19.37 22.13
C GLU A 144 5.26 -19.08 22.58
N ASP A 145 5.04 -18.98 23.90
CA ASP A 145 3.73 -18.68 24.47
C ASP A 145 3.45 -17.17 24.45
N THR A 146 2.40 -16.79 23.72
CA THR A 146 1.95 -15.40 23.61
C THR A 146 0.68 -15.11 24.43
N SER A 147 0.25 -16.01 25.32
CA SER A 147 -1.06 -15.90 25.99
C SER A 147 -1.11 -14.90 27.16
N GLY A 148 0.04 -14.45 27.65
CA GLY A 148 0.17 -13.55 28.80
C GLY A 148 -0.04 -12.05 28.53
N GLY A 149 -0.57 -11.66 27.37
CA GLY A 149 -0.69 -10.25 26.98
C GLY A 149 0.69 -9.59 26.86
N TYR A 150 0.82 -8.32 27.27
CA TYR A 150 2.10 -7.59 27.25
C TYR A 150 3.12 -8.06 28.30
N GLU A 151 2.78 -9.03 29.15
CA GLU A 151 3.75 -9.68 30.05
C GLU A 151 4.46 -10.87 29.40
N SER A 152 3.99 -11.31 28.23
CA SER A 152 4.59 -12.42 27.48
C SER A 152 5.96 -12.02 26.95
N GLU A 153 6.87 -12.98 26.87
CA GLU A 153 8.21 -12.77 26.29
C GLU A 153 8.15 -12.53 24.77
N ALA A 154 7.14 -13.11 24.09
CA ALA A 154 6.86 -12.91 22.68
C ALA A 154 5.43 -12.38 22.46
N TRP A 155 5.28 -11.42 21.55
CA TRP A 155 4.03 -10.71 21.28
C TRP A 155 3.52 -11.08 19.89
N GLY A 156 2.35 -11.70 19.86
CA GLY A 156 1.71 -12.19 18.65
C GLY A 156 0.56 -11.30 18.16
N PRO A 157 -0.30 -11.84 17.28
CA PRO A 157 -1.42 -11.12 16.69
C PRO A 157 -2.40 -10.53 17.69
N GLU A 158 -2.62 -11.18 18.85
CA GLU A 158 -3.52 -10.67 19.87
C GLU A 158 -2.96 -9.43 20.59
N GLN A 159 -1.64 -9.38 20.82
CA GLN A 159 -0.96 -8.19 21.32
C GLN A 159 -1.03 -7.07 20.29
N LEU A 160 -0.76 -7.34 19.01
CA LEU A 160 -0.87 -6.34 17.94
C LEU A 160 -2.29 -5.76 17.83
N LYS A 161 -3.34 -6.59 17.95
CA LYS A 161 -4.73 -6.11 18.03
C LYS A 161 -4.97 -5.21 19.23
N GLN A 162 -4.37 -5.52 20.37
CA GLN A 162 -4.49 -4.69 21.56
C GLN A 162 -3.72 -3.38 21.41
N MET A 163 -2.54 -3.40 20.79
CA MET A 163 -1.73 -2.21 20.49
C MET A 163 -2.47 -1.24 19.57
N ILE A 164 -3.21 -1.74 18.57
CA ILE A 164 -4.07 -0.90 17.73
C ILE A 164 -5.10 -0.14 18.59
N LYS A 165 -5.76 -0.83 19.53
CA LYS A 165 -6.73 -0.18 20.43
C LYS A 165 -6.06 0.81 21.37
N ASP A 166 -4.91 0.44 21.93
CA ASP A 166 -4.18 1.22 22.91
C ASP A 166 -3.46 2.42 22.29
N SER A 167 -3.12 2.37 21.00
CA SER A 167 -2.48 3.48 20.27
C SER A 167 -3.40 4.67 20.01
N GLN A 168 -4.69 4.56 20.35
CA GLN A 168 -5.64 5.68 20.31
C GLN A 168 -5.51 6.63 21.52
N ASP A 169 -4.76 6.23 22.56
CA ASP A 169 -4.45 7.04 23.74
C ASP A 169 -2.93 7.00 24.00
N GLU A 170 -2.28 8.16 23.97
CA GLU A 170 -0.82 8.30 24.17
C GLU A 170 -0.33 7.64 25.46
N ARG A 171 -1.15 7.67 26.52
CA ARG A 171 -0.78 7.08 27.80
C ARG A 171 -0.68 5.56 27.72
N THR A 172 -1.59 4.92 26.98
CA THR A 172 -1.58 3.47 26.77
C THR A 172 -0.54 3.06 25.74
N GLN A 173 -0.23 3.92 24.77
CA GLN A 173 0.90 3.73 23.87
C GLN A 173 2.23 3.62 24.63
N MET A 174 2.52 4.60 25.48
CA MET A 174 3.73 4.57 26.30
C MET A 174 3.76 3.37 27.26
N ALA A 175 2.61 2.85 27.68
CA ALA A 175 2.54 1.72 28.59
C ALA A 175 3.07 0.42 27.93
N TYR A 176 2.67 0.10 26.70
CA TYR A 176 3.19 -1.11 26.06
C TYR A 176 4.64 -0.93 25.61
N LEU A 177 5.05 0.25 25.12
CA LEU A 177 6.45 0.51 24.75
C LEU A 177 7.40 0.29 25.93
N ASN A 178 7.02 0.79 27.12
CA ASN A 178 7.80 0.57 28.33
C ASN A 178 7.90 -0.92 28.70
N LYS A 179 6.83 -1.70 28.52
CA LYS A 179 6.88 -3.16 28.77
C LYS A 179 7.78 -3.88 27.79
N ALA A 180 7.72 -3.53 26.50
CA ALA A 180 8.62 -4.07 25.49
C ALA A 180 10.08 -3.81 25.86
N ALA A 181 10.41 -2.56 26.25
CA ALA A 181 11.74 -2.17 26.69
C ALA A 181 12.18 -2.89 27.98
N GLU A 182 11.29 -3.06 28.95
CA GLU A 182 11.56 -3.81 30.19
C GLU A 182 11.89 -5.28 29.88
N ILE A 183 11.11 -5.92 29.00
CA ILE A 183 11.34 -7.30 28.56
C ILE A 183 12.69 -7.40 27.84
N ALA A 184 12.94 -6.56 26.84
CA ALA A 184 14.20 -6.55 26.09
C ALA A 184 15.42 -6.40 27.02
N LYS A 185 15.32 -5.50 28.01
CA LYS A 185 16.36 -5.29 29.02
C LYS A 185 16.61 -6.53 29.87
N ARG A 186 15.60 -7.32 30.22
CA ARG A 186 15.79 -8.60 30.96
C ARG A 186 16.64 -9.60 30.18
N HIS A 187 16.62 -9.52 28.85
CA HIS A 187 17.41 -10.36 27.94
C HIS A 187 18.75 -9.74 27.53
N GLY A 188 19.17 -8.66 28.19
CA GLY A 188 20.45 -8.02 27.93
C GLY A 188 20.49 -7.23 26.62
N ILE A 189 19.32 -6.97 26.01
CA ILE A 189 19.20 -6.07 24.86
C ILE A 189 19.02 -4.67 25.41
N THR A 190 20.08 -3.87 25.30
CA THR A 190 20.01 -2.42 25.47
C THR A 190 19.99 -1.81 24.09
N GLN A 191 19.01 -0.95 23.81
CA GLN A 191 19.06 -0.09 22.63
C GLN A 191 20.23 0.88 22.80
N ASP A 192 21.36 0.53 22.20
CA ASP A 192 22.44 1.49 22.01
C ASP A 192 21.99 2.39 20.86
N ASN A 193 21.57 3.61 21.21
CA ASN A 193 21.51 4.71 20.26
C ASN A 193 22.95 5.09 19.88
N GLU A 194 23.64 4.24 19.12
CA GLU A 194 24.84 4.63 18.41
C GLU A 194 24.42 5.67 17.36
N SER A 195 24.37 6.92 17.80
CA SER A 195 24.26 8.08 16.93
C SER A 195 25.55 8.12 16.11
N SER A 196 25.50 7.50 14.94
CA SER A 196 26.55 7.67 13.94
C SER A 196 26.67 9.16 13.65
N GLU A 197 27.88 9.70 13.67
CA GLU A 197 28.08 11.10 13.26
C GLU A 197 27.52 11.27 11.84
N PRO A 198 26.62 12.24 11.61
CA PRO A 198 26.02 12.43 10.30
C PRO A 198 27.13 12.74 9.29
N ASP A 199 27.20 11.96 8.21
CA ASP A 199 28.12 12.16 7.09
C ASP A 199 28.06 13.63 6.66
N PRO A 200 29.14 14.42 6.75
CA PRO A 200 29.08 15.88 6.56
C PRO A 200 28.49 16.31 5.20
N ASP A 201 28.55 15.43 4.20
CA ASP A 201 28.06 15.68 2.84
C ASP A 201 26.68 15.03 2.57
N TRP A 202 25.99 14.55 3.60
CA TRP A 202 24.74 13.79 3.44
C TRP A 202 23.67 14.56 2.67
N GLN A 203 23.51 15.86 2.91
CA GLN A 203 22.53 16.69 2.21
C GLN A 203 22.82 16.82 0.72
N GLU A 204 24.09 17.05 0.35
CA GLU A 204 24.50 17.14 -1.05
C GLU A 204 24.25 15.80 -1.76
N LYS A 205 24.55 14.68 -1.11
CA LYS A 205 24.28 13.34 -1.64
C LYS A 205 22.78 13.09 -1.82
N ILE A 206 21.92 13.53 -0.90
CA ILE A 206 20.47 13.45 -1.05
C ILE A 206 20.03 14.27 -2.27
N GLU A 207 20.40 15.54 -2.34
CA GLU A 207 19.97 16.42 -3.44
C GLU A 207 20.47 15.96 -4.81
N ALA A 208 21.68 15.41 -4.88
CA ALA A 208 22.20 14.78 -6.09
C ALA A 208 21.35 13.58 -6.53
N ARG A 209 20.94 12.71 -5.59
CA ARG A 209 20.06 11.56 -5.89
C ARG A 209 18.69 12.01 -6.38
N LYS A 210 18.05 12.96 -5.70
CA LYS A 210 16.75 13.51 -6.11
C LYS A 210 16.81 14.11 -7.50
N THR A 211 17.85 14.92 -7.77
CA THR A 211 18.07 15.56 -9.08
C THR A 211 18.34 14.53 -10.17
N ALA A 212 19.11 13.48 -9.89
CA ALA A 212 19.35 12.40 -10.84
C ALA A 212 18.04 11.66 -11.20
N ALA A 213 17.21 11.36 -10.21
CA ALA A 213 15.91 10.75 -10.43
C ALA A 213 14.97 11.66 -11.27
N LEU A 214 14.89 12.95 -10.95
CA LEU A 214 14.12 13.92 -11.75
C LEU A 214 14.59 13.95 -13.22
N ASN A 215 15.92 14.00 -13.45
CA ASN A 215 16.49 14.06 -14.79
C ASN A 215 16.28 12.78 -15.60
N ALA A 216 16.06 11.63 -14.96
CA ALA A 216 15.78 10.36 -15.62
C ALA A 216 14.32 10.26 -16.10
N ARG A 217 13.43 11.16 -15.67
CA ARG A 217 11.99 11.07 -15.90
C ARG A 217 11.61 10.98 -17.38
N ARG A 218 10.84 9.95 -17.73
CA ARG A 218 10.25 9.73 -19.06
C ARG A 218 8.72 9.77 -19.07
N ILE A 219 8.10 9.70 -17.89
CA ILE A 219 6.65 9.66 -17.70
C ILE A 219 6.20 10.92 -16.95
N SER A 220 4.98 11.39 -17.20
CA SER A 220 4.46 12.58 -16.54
C SER A 220 4.16 12.32 -15.06
N GLU A 221 4.29 13.35 -14.22
CA GLU A 221 3.89 13.25 -12.81
C GLU A 221 2.40 12.91 -12.65
N GLU A 222 1.54 13.43 -13.54
CA GLU A 222 0.10 13.12 -13.53
C GLU A 222 -0.17 11.63 -13.73
N GLU A 223 0.57 10.99 -14.64
CA GLU A 223 0.44 9.55 -14.89
C GLU A 223 0.97 8.71 -13.73
N MET A 224 2.09 9.13 -13.10
CA MET A 224 2.62 8.47 -11.91
C MET A 224 1.65 8.64 -10.72
N ILE A 225 1.12 9.84 -10.48
CA ILE A 225 0.12 10.11 -9.43
C ILE A 225 -1.10 9.21 -9.60
N ARG A 226 -1.63 9.11 -10.83
CA ARG A 226 -2.76 8.21 -11.14
C ARG A 226 -2.40 6.75 -10.84
N THR A 227 -1.22 6.30 -11.27
CA THR A 227 -0.74 4.93 -11.02
C THR A 227 -0.66 4.62 -9.53
N GLY A 228 -0.09 5.52 -8.73
CA GLY A 228 -0.02 5.38 -7.28
C GLY A 228 -1.40 5.33 -6.63
N ARG A 229 -2.33 6.19 -7.07
CA ARG A 229 -3.71 6.20 -6.58
C ARG A 229 -4.44 4.90 -6.88
N ASP A 230 -4.38 4.43 -8.12
CA ASP A 230 -5.05 3.21 -8.55
C ASP A 230 -4.49 1.98 -7.80
N PHE A 231 -3.18 1.96 -7.57
CA PHE A 231 -2.55 0.94 -6.73
C PHE A 231 -3.08 0.97 -5.31
N ILE A 232 -3.09 2.13 -4.63
CA ILE A 232 -3.58 2.25 -3.25
C ILE A 232 -5.03 1.74 -3.14
N ILE A 233 -5.91 2.21 -4.03
CA ILE A 233 -7.32 1.83 -4.04
C ILE A 233 -7.48 0.32 -4.21
N SER A 234 -6.78 -0.27 -5.19
CA SER A 234 -6.90 -1.70 -5.48
C SER A 234 -6.22 -2.58 -4.41
N ASN A 235 -5.07 -2.16 -3.90
CA ASN A 235 -4.25 -2.97 -3.00
C ASN A 235 -4.87 -3.05 -1.60
N TYR A 236 -5.32 -1.91 -1.07
CA TYR A 236 -5.94 -1.83 0.25
C TYR A 236 -7.46 -1.99 0.20
N GLY A 237 -8.05 -2.11 -0.99
CA GLY A 237 -9.49 -2.32 -1.19
C GLY A 237 -10.30 -1.18 -0.57
N LEU A 238 -9.97 0.07 -0.93
CA LEU A 238 -10.67 1.25 -0.43
C LEU A 238 -12.08 1.31 -1.02
N ASP A 239 -13.06 1.65 -0.18
CA ASP A 239 -14.45 1.85 -0.60
C ASP A 239 -14.70 3.24 -1.20
N GLU A 240 -15.91 3.48 -1.73
CA GLU A 240 -16.26 4.75 -2.39
C GLU A 240 -16.16 5.97 -1.44
N GLU A 241 -16.39 5.81 -0.15
CA GLU A 241 -16.31 6.89 0.85
C GLU A 241 -14.84 7.20 1.17
N GLN A 242 -14.03 6.17 1.37
CA GLN A 242 -12.58 6.29 1.58
C GLN A 242 -11.91 6.92 0.36
N ILE A 243 -12.26 6.50 -0.86
CA ILE A 243 -11.72 7.08 -2.10
C ILE A 243 -12.00 8.59 -2.18
N GLN A 244 -13.17 9.05 -1.73
CA GLN A 244 -13.54 10.48 -1.72
C GLN A 244 -12.75 11.30 -0.69
N ARG A 245 -12.32 10.68 0.41
CA ARG A 245 -11.48 11.29 1.46
C ARG A 245 -9.98 11.15 1.21
N LEU A 246 -9.57 10.39 0.18
CA LEU A 246 -8.17 10.14 -0.11
C LEU A 246 -7.52 11.36 -0.78
N GLU A 247 -6.76 12.12 0.00
CA GLU A 247 -6.13 13.39 -0.37
C GLU A 247 -4.69 13.21 -0.84
N LEU A 248 -4.35 13.80 -1.99
CA LEU A 248 -2.97 13.79 -2.52
C LEU A 248 -2.10 14.75 -1.71
N TYR A 249 -1.00 14.25 -1.16
CA TYR A 249 0.00 15.05 -0.45
C TYR A 249 1.24 15.35 -1.31
N THR A 250 1.54 14.51 -2.31
CA THR A 250 2.59 14.82 -3.28
C THR A 250 2.32 16.14 -3.99
N ASN A 251 3.39 16.91 -4.21
CA ASN A 251 3.35 18.26 -4.76
C ASN A 251 2.60 19.29 -3.89
N PHE A 252 2.18 18.96 -2.67
CA PHE A 252 1.51 19.91 -1.77
C PHE A 252 2.41 21.09 -1.40
N ASP A 253 3.72 20.83 -1.22
CA ASP A 253 4.70 21.80 -0.72
C ASP A 253 5.54 22.48 -1.83
N ARG A 254 5.20 22.27 -3.12
CA ARG A 254 6.01 22.83 -4.23
C ARG A 254 6.07 24.36 -4.25
N ASN A 255 5.15 25.03 -3.55
CA ASN A 255 5.06 26.48 -3.42
C ASN A 255 5.05 26.95 -1.96
N ALA A 256 5.17 26.04 -0.98
CA ALA A 256 5.26 26.44 0.41
C ALA A 256 6.74 26.51 0.82
N TYR A 257 7.03 27.51 1.62
CA TYR A 257 8.36 27.74 2.14
C TYR A 257 8.59 26.70 3.23
N GLY A 258 9.72 26.00 3.17
CA GLY A 258 10.16 25.15 4.28
C GLY A 258 10.17 25.93 5.59
N ALA A 259 10.19 25.24 6.72
CA ALA A 259 10.27 25.88 8.05
C ALA A 259 11.50 26.82 8.20
N ASP A 260 12.48 26.69 7.31
CA ASP A 260 13.69 27.52 7.19
C ASP A 260 13.58 28.65 6.13
N GLY A 261 12.44 28.82 5.49
CA GLY A 261 12.22 29.83 4.45
C GLY A 261 12.80 29.48 3.08
N THR A 262 13.17 28.21 2.83
CA THR A 262 13.62 27.76 1.50
C THR A 262 12.43 27.40 0.61
N GLU A 263 12.49 27.76 -0.67
CA GLU A 263 11.49 27.37 -1.67
C GLU A 263 11.58 25.86 -1.92
N GLY A 264 10.46 25.15 -1.91
CA GLY A 264 10.42 23.73 -2.19
C GLY A 264 11.09 23.41 -3.53
N SER A 265 12.07 22.51 -3.53
CA SER A 265 12.84 22.18 -4.73
C SER A 265 11.98 21.35 -5.71
N GLU A 266 12.16 21.55 -7.02
CA GLU A 266 11.42 20.82 -8.06
C GLU A 266 11.58 19.29 -7.95
N ASN A 267 12.73 18.86 -7.41
CA ASN A 267 13.11 17.46 -7.20
C ASN A 267 12.62 16.88 -5.86
N SER A 268 11.89 17.62 -5.02
CA SER A 268 11.52 17.22 -3.65
C SER A 268 10.82 15.85 -3.56
N TRP A 269 10.10 15.48 -4.61
CA TRP A 269 9.30 14.26 -4.71
C TRP A 269 9.99 13.13 -5.47
N TYR A 270 11.30 13.24 -5.69
CA TYR A 270 12.09 12.25 -6.44
C TYR A 270 13.15 11.65 -5.54
N ASP A 271 13.43 10.36 -5.68
CA ASP A 271 14.58 9.72 -5.02
C ASP A 271 15.04 8.46 -5.77
N MET A 272 16.18 7.91 -5.38
CA MET A 272 16.71 6.64 -5.86
C MET A 272 16.36 5.51 -4.89
N ILE A 273 15.48 4.60 -5.29
CA ILE A 273 15.04 3.45 -4.48
C ILE A 273 15.70 2.17 -4.98
N GLY A 274 16.59 1.58 -4.18
CA GLY A 274 17.38 0.42 -4.61
C GLY A 274 18.19 0.69 -5.88
N GLY A 275 18.65 1.94 -6.07
CA GLY A 275 19.36 2.38 -7.27
C GLY A 275 18.48 2.68 -8.49
N ARG A 276 17.15 2.67 -8.34
CA ARG A 276 16.19 2.97 -9.41
C ARG A 276 15.59 4.36 -9.24
N PRO A 277 15.47 5.18 -10.30
CA PRO A 277 14.96 6.54 -10.19
C PRO A 277 13.44 6.52 -10.03
N CYS A 278 12.95 7.06 -8.91
CA CYS A 278 11.55 7.01 -8.53
C CYS A 278 10.96 8.39 -8.26
N PHE A 279 9.65 8.50 -8.50
CA PHE A 279 8.79 9.57 -8.03
C PHE A 279 7.95 9.05 -6.85
N LYS A 280 7.91 9.83 -5.77
CA LYS A 280 7.19 9.53 -4.54
C LYS A 280 5.78 10.08 -4.61
N VAL A 281 4.80 9.18 -4.63
CA VAL A 281 3.37 9.48 -4.57
C VAL A 281 2.86 9.21 -3.16
N GLU A 282 2.27 10.22 -2.54
CA GLU A 282 1.79 10.18 -1.18
C GLU A 282 0.32 10.57 -1.11
N TYR A 283 -0.44 9.78 -0.36
CA TYR A 283 -1.83 10.06 -0.07
C TYR A 283 -2.08 9.96 1.43
N LEU A 284 -2.90 10.88 1.94
CA LEU A 284 -3.46 10.82 3.28
C LEU A 284 -4.94 10.44 3.18
N LEU A 285 -5.33 9.41 3.91
CA LEU A 285 -6.74 9.13 4.19
C LEU A 285 -7.04 9.64 5.60
N GLY A 286 -7.67 10.81 5.66
CA GLY A 286 -7.99 11.50 6.91
C GLY A 286 -9.13 10.84 7.69
N GLN A 287 -9.15 11.05 9.01
CA GLN A 287 -10.10 10.43 9.94
C GLN A 287 -11.57 10.75 9.62
N SER A 288 -12.46 9.77 9.84
CA SER A 288 -13.90 10.00 9.78
C SER A 288 -14.39 10.69 11.07
N GLY A 289 -14.50 12.02 11.08
CA GLY A 289 -15.14 12.77 12.18
C GLY A 289 -14.44 14.08 12.56
N THR A 290 -15.21 15.05 13.07
CA THR A 290 -14.73 16.38 13.47
C THR A 290 -14.21 16.46 14.90
N ASP A 291 -14.28 15.37 15.66
CA ASP A 291 -13.96 15.30 17.10
C ASP A 291 -12.64 14.59 17.41
N GLY A 292 -11.93 14.08 16.39
CA GLY A 292 -10.59 13.51 16.53
C GLY A 292 -10.51 12.17 17.28
N THR A 293 -11.65 11.51 17.54
CA THR A 293 -11.72 10.27 18.35
C THR A 293 -12.15 9.03 17.56
N GLY A 294 -12.29 9.12 16.24
CA GLY A 294 -12.75 8.03 15.39
C GLY A 294 -11.82 7.76 14.22
N ARG A 295 -10.72 7.03 14.45
CA ARG A 295 -9.92 6.50 13.35
C ARG A 295 -10.66 5.33 12.71
N GLY A 296 -10.95 5.44 11.41
CA GLY A 296 -11.50 4.37 10.60
C GLY A 296 -10.45 3.35 10.18
N GLU A 297 -10.90 2.15 9.85
CA GLU A 297 -10.06 1.12 9.23
C GLU A 297 -9.38 1.71 7.98
N LYS A 298 -8.08 1.45 7.80
CA LYS A 298 -7.26 1.94 6.68
C LYS A 298 -7.00 3.46 6.68
N ASP A 299 -7.51 4.23 7.63
CA ASP A 299 -7.10 5.64 7.75
C ASP A 299 -5.60 5.72 8.05
N GLY A 300 -4.90 6.65 7.42
CA GLY A 300 -3.45 6.75 7.52
C GLY A 300 -2.79 7.26 6.25
N TYR A 301 -1.49 7.07 6.21
CA TYR A 301 -0.63 7.62 5.18
C TYR A 301 -0.11 6.51 4.27
N TYR A 302 -0.17 6.77 2.97
CA TYR A 302 0.20 5.84 1.92
C TYR A 302 1.32 6.43 1.10
N VAL A 303 2.38 5.66 0.88
CA VAL A 303 3.51 6.05 0.02
C VAL A 303 3.67 5.01 -1.08
N VAL A 304 3.86 5.47 -2.30
CA VAL A 304 4.16 4.61 -3.46
C VAL A 304 5.32 5.24 -4.22
N TYR A 305 6.39 4.48 -4.43
CA TYR A 305 7.52 4.90 -5.25
C TYR A 305 7.40 4.30 -6.65
N ILE A 306 7.33 5.16 -7.65
CA ILE A 306 7.07 4.78 -9.04
C ILE A 306 8.29 5.11 -9.88
N ASN A 307 8.81 4.13 -10.60
CA ASN A 307 9.92 4.28 -11.50
C ASN A 307 9.60 5.33 -12.58
N VAL A 308 10.41 6.37 -12.65
CA VAL A 308 10.14 7.52 -13.53
C VAL A 308 10.38 7.22 -15.00
N GLU A 309 11.07 6.12 -15.31
CA GLU A 309 11.36 5.66 -16.67
C GLU A 309 10.32 4.64 -17.18
N THR A 310 9.85 3.74 -16.31
CA THR A 310 8.99 2.59 -16.69
C THR A 310 7.54 2.71 -16.22
N GLY A 311 7.28 3.48 -15.16
CA GLY A 311 5.96 3.58 -14.53
C GLY A 311 5.66 2.42 -13.58
N GLU A 312 6.62 1.53 -13.36
CA GLU A 312 6.48 0.43 -12.41
C GLU A 312 6.57 0.91 -10.96
N ILE A 313 5.81 0.30 -10.08
CA ILE A 313 5.87 0.50 -8.63
C ILE A 313 7.06 -0.30 -8.10
N GLU A 314 8.04 0.42 -7.57
CA GLU A 314 9.28 -0.16 -7.06
C GLU A 314 9.15 -0.59 -5.60
N THR A 315 8.43 0.19 -4.81
CA THR A 315 8.04 -0.15 -3.43
C THR A 315 6.84 0.71 -2.98
N TYR A 316 6.21 0.32 -1.89
CA TYR A 316 5.06 1.00 -1.31
C TYR A 316 4.99 0.80 0.20
N GLU A 317 4.39 1.74 0.91
CA GLU A 317 4.26 1.71 2.36
C GLU A 317 2.85 2.16 2.76
N TYR A 318 2.33 1.56 3.83
CA TYR A 318 1.15 2.04 4.53
C TYR A 318 1.52 2.22 5.99
N ASN A 319 1.39 3.47 6.46
CA ASN A 319 1.58 3.82 7.85
C ASN A 319 0.22 4.20 8.43
N SER A 320 -0.29 3.34 9.30
CA SER A 320 -1.46 3.63 10.10
C SER A 320 -1.18 4.66 11.19
N GLY A 321 0.00 5.28 11.31
CA GLY A 321 0.33 6.27 12.35
C GLY A 321 0.13 5.78 13.80
N LEU A 322 -0.08 4.48 14.01
CA LEU A 322 -0.36 3.87 15.31
C LEU A 322 0.91 3.50 16.09
N SER A 323 2.03 3.36 15.37
CA SER A 323 3.32 3.02 15.96
C SER A 323 4.03 4.20 16.63
N GLY A 324 3.47 5.41 16.57
CA GLY A 324 4.09 6.62 17.15
C GLY A 324 5.26 7.18 16.33
N LEU A 325 5.63 6.51 15.23
CA LEU A 325 6.54 7.02 14.21
C LEU A 325 5.70 7.76 13.16
N GLY A 326 5.37 9.01 13.49
CA GLY A 326 4.77 9.99 12.59
C GLY A 326 5.78 11.06 12.21
#